data_AF-A0A6A4IJ69-F1
#
_entry.id   AF-A0A6A4IJ69-F1
#
_cell.length_a   1.000
_cell.length_b   1.000
_cell.length_c   1.000
_cell.angle_alpha   90.00
_cell.angle_beta   90.00
_cell.angle_gamma   90.00
#
_symmetry.space_group_name_H-M   'P 1'
#
loop_
_entity.id
_entity.type
_entity.pdbx_description
1 polymer ?
#
loop_
_entity_poly.entity_id
_entity_poly.type
_entity_poly.pdbx_seq_one_letter_code
_entity_poly.pdbx_strand_id
1 'polypeptide(L)'
;MSTVPPLLLPEALGFSPQILLDDIINTVNDTVNEGVSGMEGYLEGWANGRSEQHKDWDSTEELEQGLVAFLTLLEHHTDIALDFFEAWALKNIFSVPADLPVVLPHQKGLDLTIKPEREAELVEEVADLRKKLSHQRRLKRVFSLALRASKQQRSRSEKRLEQLRALDSEKLKTLAAVPSSLNAMHNTVSNLPPLDPTLVATLPSGEPGKPDWETSKAGYLKWATGQLLSRARVEDGGQGSSAVDEMVRNMAEIGQADQFRKAVEITESVRTGLQDVDVTMESPEEA
;
A
#
# COMPACT_ATOMS: atom_id res chain seq x y z
N MET A 1 -41.06 19.02 42.42
CA MET A 1 -41.14 18.61 41.00
C MET A 1 -39.86 17.87 40.71
N SER A 2 -39.96 16.57 40.50
CA SER A 2 -38.81 15.75 40.12
C SER A 2 -38.29 16.30 38.79
N THR A 3 -37.00 16.64 38.71
CA THR A 3 -36.38 17.13 37.48
C THR A 3 -35.72 15.95 36.75
N VAL A 4 -35.97 15.83 35.45
CA VAL A 4 -35.30 14.86 34.55
C VAL A 4 -33.77 14.99 34.67
N PRO A 5 -33.00 13.92 34.40
CA PRO A 5 -31.54 14.02 34.34
C PRO A 5 -31.11 15.20 33.44
N PRO A 6 -30.24 16.10 33.93
CA PRO A 6 -29.84 17.32 33.19
C PRO A 6 -29.14 17.02 31.86
N LEU A 7 -28.79 15.76 31.61
CA LEU A 7 -28.06 15.29 30.44
C LEU A 7 -28.97 14.88 29.27
N LEU A 8 -30.27 14.64 29.50
CA LEU A 8 -31.17 14.15 28.44
C LEU A 8 -31.30 15.16 27.29
N LEU A 9 -31.43 16.45 27.62
CA LEU A 9 -31.59 17.51 26.63
C LEU A 9 -30.29 17.77 25.83
N PRO A 10 -29.12 17.91 26.47
CA PRO A 10 -27.85 17.97 25.75
C PRO A 10 -27.60 16.75 24.86
N GLU A 11 -27.97 15.56 25.31
CA GLU A 11 -27.84 14.32 24.53
C GLU A 11 -28.79 14.29 23.34
N ALA A 12 -30.02 14.79 23.49
CA ALA A 12 -31.01 14.85 22.41
C ALA A 12 -30.65 15.90 21.34
N LEU A 13 -30.18 17.07 21.76
CA LEU A 13 -29.85 18.19 20.89
C LEU A 13 -28.43 18.11 20.32
N GLY A 14 -27.53 17.41 21.01
CA GLY A 14 -26.10 17.38 20.70
C GLY A 14 -25.32 18.59 21.20
N PHE A 15 -25.98 19.55 21.86
CA PHE A 15 -25.39 20.75 22.46
C PHE A 15 -26.21 21.20 23.68
N SER A 16 -25.61 22.02 24.55
CA SER A 16 -26.32 22.60 25.69
C SER A 16 -27.27 23.70 25.23
N PRO A 17 -28.56 23.70 25.63
CA PRO A 17 -29.50 24.77 25.29
C PRO A 17 -29.04 26.18 25.66
N GLN A 18 -28.22 26.31 26.71
CA GLN A 18 -27.64 27.59 27.13
C GLN A 18 -26.78 28.22 26.03
N ILE A 19 -25.99 27.40 25.31
CA ILE A 19 -25.12 27.89 24.22
C ILE A 19 -25.97 28.54 23.11
N LEU A 20 -27.10 27.94 22.77
CA LEU A 20 -28.00 28.50 21.76
C LEU A 20 -28.62 29.82 22.23
N LEU A 21 -28.96 29.93 23.53
CA LEU A 21 -29.52 31.16 24.09
C LEU A 21 -28.46 32.27 24.12
N ASP A 22 -27.22 31.95 24.51
CA ASP A 22 -26.09 32.88 24.47
C ASP A 22 -25.84 33.39 23.04
N ASP A 23 -25.83 32.50 22.05
CA ASP A 23 -25.67 32.89 20.64
C ASP A 23 -26.80 33.79 20.14
N ILE A 24 -28.05 33.55 20.57
CA ILE A 24 -29.20 34.41 20.26
C ILE A 24 -29.02 35.80 20.90
N ILE A 25 -28.64 35.86 22.18
CA ILE A 25 -28.42 37.11 22.91
C ILE A 25 -27.34 37.95 22.21
N ASN A 26 -26.22 37.31 21.87
CA ASN A 26 -25.13 37.96 21.14
C ASN A 26 -25.61 38.50 19.78
N THR A 27 -26.34 37.69 19.01
CA THR A 27 -26.87 38.10 17.71
C THR A 27 -27.83 39.28 17.82
N VAL A 28 -28.70 39.30 18.85
CA VAL A 28 -29.63 40.42 19.08
C VAL A 28 -28.88 41.68 19.45
N ASN A 29 -27.88 41.61 20.33
CA ASN A 29 -27.06 42.76 20.71
C ASN A 29 -26.29 43.33 19.51
N ASP A 30 -25.70 42.47 18.68
CA ASP A 30 -25.04 42.89 17.44
C ASP A 30 -26.02 43.58 16.48
N THR A 31 -27.24 43.03 16.34
CA THR A 31 -28.28 43.61 15.48
C THR A 31 -28.80 44.95 16.01
N VAL A 32 -28.91 45.10 17.34
CA VAL A 32 -29.29 46.36 17.98
C VAL A 32 -28.24 47.43 17.69
N ASN A 33 -26.96 47.10 17.86
CA ASN A 33 -25.85 48.00 17.57
C ASN A 33 -25.82 48.40 16.09
N GLU A 34 -25.95 47.43 15.17
CA GLU A 34 -26.00 47.70 13.73
C GLU A 34 -27.20 48.58 13.36
N GLY A 35 -28.37 48.33 13.95
CA GLY A 35 -29.57 49.13 13.76
C GLY A 35 -29.40 50.57 14.22
N VAL A 36 -28.75 50.79 15.37
CA VAL A 36 -28.46 52.13 15.89
C VAL A 36 -27.42 52.84 15.02
N SER A 37 -26.34 52.17 14.59
CA SER A 37 -25.36 52.76 13.64
C SER A 37 -25.99 53.12 12.29
N GLY A 38 -26.93 52.30 11.80
CA GLY A 38 -27.70 52.63 10.59
C GLY A 38 -28.58 53.87 10.77
N MET A 39 -29.18 54.02 11.96
CA MET A 39 -29.98 55.19 12.32
C MET A 39 -29.12 56.45 12.49
N GLU A 40 -27.93 56.33 13.09
CA GLU A 40 -26.92 57.39 13.21
C GLU A 40 -26.57 57.95 11.83
N GLY A 41 -26.13 57.10 10.90
CA GLY A 41 -25.77 57.55 9.55
C GLY A 41 -26.93 58.19 8.78
N TYR A 42 -28.17 57.74 9.01
CA TYR A 42 -29.36 58.39 8.43
C TYR A 42 -29.61 59.78 9.02
N LEU A 43 -29.54 59.90 10.34
CA LEU A 43 -29.81 61.15 11.06
C LEU A 43 -28.71 62.19 10.84
N GLU A 44 -27.45 61.78 10.75
CA GLU A 44 -26.34 62.65 10.35
C GLU A 44 -26.54 63.18 8.92
N GLY A 45 -26.90 62.31 7.98
CA GLY A 45 -27.19 62.72 6.60
C GLY A 45 -28.35 63.72 6.52
N TRP A 46 -29.37 63.54 7.36
CA TRP A 46 -30.49 64.47 7.49
C TRP A 46 -30.12 65.80 8.16
N ALA A 47 -29.29 65.78 9.21
CA ALA A 47 -28.83 66.96 9.93
C ALA A 47 -27.91 67.83 9.03
N ASN A 48 -26.97 67.19 8.32
CA ASN A 48 -26.08 67.86 7.38
C ASN A 48 -26.82 68.52 6.22
N GLY A 49 -27.90 67.90 5.71
CA GLY A 49 -28.74 68.51 4.68
C GLY A 49 -29.48 69.77 5.13
N ARG A 50 -29.64 69.99 6.45
CA ARG A 50 -30.31 71.18 7.02
C ARG A 50 -29.35 72.25 7.50
N SER A 51 -28.15 71.88 7.97
CA SER A 51 -27.11 72.86 8.32
C SER A 51 -26.66 73.67 7.09
N GLU A 52 -26.73 73.08 5.88
CA GLU A 52 -26.54 73.81 4.61
C GLU A 52 -27.61 74.89 4.34
N GLN A 53 -28.83 74.72 4.88
CA GLN A 53 -29.94 75.68 4.73
C GLN A 53 -30.00 76.72 5.86
N HIS A 54 -29.55 76.40 7.08
CA HIS A 54 -29.59 77.28 8.24
C HIS A 54 -28.24 77.27 8.99
N LYS A 55 -27.47 78.37 8.87
CA LYS A 55 -26.08 78.50 9.37
C LYS A 55 -25.89 78.59 10.90
N ASP A 56 -26.96 78.62 11.69
CA ASP A 56 -26.89 78.90 13.14
C ASP A 56 -27.36 77.72 14.02
N TRP A 57 -27.53 76.52 13.46
CA TRP A 57 -28.10 75.37 14.18
C TRP A 57 -27.07 74.24 14.31
N ASP A 58 -26.48 74.12 15.50
CA ASP A 58 -25.49 73.09 15.89
C ASP A 58 -26.19 71.92 16.58
N SER A 59 -27.04 71.18 15.84
CA SER A 59 -27.78 70.04 16.41
C SER A 59 -27.14 68.68 16.19
N THR A 60 -25.85 68.65 15.90
CA THR A 60 -25.08 67.40 15.94
C THR A 60 -24.89 66.93 17.38
N GLU A 61 -24.61 67.83 18.33
CA GLU A 61 -24.42 67.47 19.75
C GLU A 61 -25.73 66.97 20.40
N GLU A 62 -26.86 67.64 20.15
CA GLU A 62 -28.17 67.19 20.64
C GLU A 62 -28.59 65.84 20.03
N LEU A 63 -28.21 65.59 18.77
CA LEU A 63 -28.48 64.34 18.08
C LEU A 63 -27.67 63.18 18.65
N GLU A 64 -26.36 63.38 18.83
CA GLU A 64 -25.47 62.41 19.46
C GLU A 64 -25.95 62.08 20.88
N GLN A 65 -26.29 63.09 21.67
CA GLN A 65 -26.80 62.90 23.02
C GLN A 65 -28.14 62.14 23.05
N GLY A 66 -29.06 62.46 22.13
CA GLY A 66 -30.33 61.77 21.98
C GLY A 66 -30.16 60.31 21.54
N LEU A 67 -29.21 60.06 20.64
CA LEU A 67 -28.90 58.72 20.13
C LEU A 67 -28.26 57.85 21.22
N VAL A 68 -27.32 58.39 21.99
CA VAL A 68 -26.73 57.69 23.14
C VAL A 68 -27.80 57.37 24.18
N ALA A 69 -28.69 58.31 24.51
CA ALA A 69 -29.79 58.06 25.44
C ALA A 69 -30.77 56.98 24.93
N PHE A 70 -31.05 56.97 23.62
CA PHE A 70 -31.87 55.95 22.98
C PHE A 70 -31.19 54.58 23.01
N LEU A 71 -29.90 54.50 22.68
CA LEU A 71 -29.12 53.26 22.72
C LEU A 71 -29.13 52.66 24.13
N THR A 72 -28.81 53.46 25.16
CA THR A 72 -28.81 52.97 26.55
C THR A 72 -30.20 52.49 26.98
N LEU A 73 -31.27 53.18 26.55
CA LEU A 73 -32.64 52.76 26.84
C LEU A 73 -32.98 51.44 26.13
N LEU A 74 -32.58 51.31 24.86
CA LEU A 74 -32.83 50.13 24.06
C LEU A 74 -32.06 48.93 24.63
N GLU A 75 -30.76 49.07 24.89
CA GLU A 75 -29.90 48.06 25.53
C GLU A 75 -30.51 47.58 26.85
N HIS A 76 -30.94 48.51 27.71
CA HIS A 76 -31.54 48.16 28.99
C HIS A 76 -32.83 47.34 28.84
N HIS A 77 -33.70 47.71 27.90
CA HIS A 77 -34.94 46.98 27.66
C HIS A 77 -34.71 45.65 26.96
N THR A 78 -33.75 45.57 26.04
CA THR A 78 -33.40 44.32 25.36
C THR A 78 -32.77 43.32 26.32
N ASP A 79 -31.88 43.76 27.21
CA ASP A 79 -31.26 42.94 28.25
C ASP A 79 -32.33 42.29 29.16
N ILE A 80 -33.23 43.09 29.72
CA ILE A 80 -34.34 42.59 30.56
C ILE A 80 -35.24 41.62 29.78
N ALA A 81 -35.58 41.95 28.53
CA ALA A 81 -36.46 41.09 27.73
C ALA A 81 -35.78 39.76 27.39
N LEU A 82 -34.47 39.77 27.12
CA LEU A 82 -33.67 38.59 26.83
C LEU A 82 -33.45 37.73 28.06
N ASP A 83 -33.26 38.30 29.25
CA ASP A 83 -33.23 37.57 30.52
C ASP A 83 -34.54 36.81 30.77
N PHE A 84 -35.68 37.47 30.56
CA PHE A 84 -36.99 36.83 30.68
C PHE A 84 -37.20 35.74 29.63
N PHE A 85 -36.73 35.98 28.40
CA PHE A 85 -36.78 35.00 27.33
C PHE A 85 -35.92 33.77 27.66
N GLU A 86 -34.69 33.95 28.14
CA GLU A 86 -33.79 32.86 28.55
C GLU A 86 -34.44 32.01 29.65
N ALA A 87 -34.92 32.66 30.71
CA ALA A 87 -35.56 31.99 31.82
C ALA A 87 -36.85 31.27 31.39
N TRP A 88 -37.62 31.84 30.46
CA TRP A 88 -38.82 31.23 29.93
C TRP A 88 -38.51 30.04 29.01
N ALA A 89 -37.51 30.17 28.15
CA ALA A 89 -37.09 29.14 27.20
C ALA A 89 -36.57 27.90 27.96
N LEU A 90 -35.74 28.08 28.98
CA LEU A 90 -35.25 26.98 29.82
C LEU A 90 -36.36 26.28 30.60
N LYS A 91 -37.41 27.00 30.99
CA LYS A 91 -38.55 26.44 31.76
C LYS A 91 -39.63 25.79 30.90
N ASN A 92 -39.78 26.18 29.63
CA ASN A 92 -40.90 25.74 28.80
C ASN A 92 -40.46 24.96 27.56
N ILE A 93 -39.50 25.50 26.79
CA ILE A 93 -39.05 24.89 25.54
C ILE A 93 -38.05 23.78 25.84
N PHE A 94 -37.03 24.10 26.64
CA PHE A 94 -35.98 23.16 27.04
C PHE A 94 -36.28 22.53 28.39
N SER A 95 -37.55 22.21 28.66
CA SER A 95 -37.97 21.49 29.86
C SER A 95 -38.71 20.24 29.47
N VAL A 96 -38.22 19.11 29.97
CA VAL A 96 -38.89 17.81 29.82
C VAL A 96 -39.49 17.44 31.17
N PRO A 97 -40.80 17.14 31.26
CA PRO A 97 -41.41 16.71 32.51
C PRO A 97 -40.87 15.34 32.92
N ALA A 98 -40.59 15.14 34.21
CA ALA A 98 -40.04 13.88 34.73
C ALA A 98 -40.99 12.68 34.63
N ASP A 99 -42.28 12.93 34.42
CA ASP A 99 -43.28 11.88 34.28
C ASP A 99 -43.31 11.29 32.86
N LEU A 100 -42.57 11.86 31.90
CA LEU A 100 -42.52 11.38 30.53
C LEU A 100 -41.28 10.47 30.33
N PRO A 101 -41.46 9.17 30.03
CA PRO A 101 -40.37 8.27 29.69
C PRO A 101 -39.86 8.57 28.27
N VAL A 102 -39.05 9.62 28.14
CA VAL A 102 -38.40 9.97 26.88
C VAL A 102 -37.23 9.00 26.66
N VAL A 103 -37.31 8.23 25.59
CA VAL A 103 -36.23 7.34 25.14
C VAL A 103 -35.66 7.90 23.85
N LEU A 104 -34.38 8.24 23.85
CA LEU A 104 -33.73 8.75 22.64
C LEU A 104 -33.52 7.62 21.62
N PRO A 105 -33.47 7.93 20.31
CA PRO A 105 -33.31 6.91 19.28
C PRO A 105 -32.10 6.01 19.47
N HIS A 106 -30.97 6.54 19.97
CA HIS A 106 -29.75 5.78 20.24
C HIS A 106 -29.76 5.02 21.58
N GLN A 107 -30.68 5.36 22.48
CA GLN A 107 -30.94 4.57 23.70
C GLN A 107 -31.87 3.39 23.40
N LYS A 108 -32.49 3.35 22.22
CA LYS A 108 -33.37 2.25 21.81
C LYS A 108 -32.57 0.96 21.60
N GLY A 109 -32.80 -0.01 22.47
CA GLY A 109 -32.10 -1.30 22.44
C GLY A 109 -30.83 -1.33 23.28
N LEU A 110 -30.56 -0.28 24.06
CA LEU A 110 -29.51 -0.31 25.08
C LEU A 110 -29.99 -1.16 26.26
N ASP A 111 -29.34 -2.30 26.48
CA ASP A 111 -29.60 -3.15 27.63
C ASP A 111 -28.65 -2.76 28.77
N LEU A 112 -29.15 -1.92 29.69
CA LEU A 112 -28.40 -1.49 30.87
C LEU A 112 -28.32 -2.56 31.98
N THR A 113 -28.87 -3.75 31.75
CA THR A 113 -28.80 -4.86 32.71
C THR A 113 -27.54 -5.71 32.58
N ILE A 114 -26.72 -5.44 31.56
CA ILE A 114 -25.47 -6.16 31.30
C ILE A 114 -24.47 -5.85 32.43
N LYS A 115 -23.89 -6.90 33.00
CA LYS A 115 -22.86 -6.78 34.04
C LYS A 115 -21.54 -6.27 33.44
N PRO A 116 -20.73 -5.49 34.18
CA PRO A 116 -19.45 -4.98 33.70
C PRO A 116 -18.44 -6.09 33.35
N GLU A 117 -18.55 -7.25 33.99
CA GLU A 117 -17.76 -8.44 33.64
C GLU A 117 -18.03 -8.91 32.20
N ARG A 118 -19.29 -8.89 31.78
CA ARG A 118 -19.68 -9.28 30.42
C ARG A 118 -19.20 -8.27 29.38
N GLU A 119 -19.17 -6.98 29.72
CA GLU A 119 -18.59 -5.96 28.85
C GLU A 119 -17.09 -6.18 28.65
N ALA A 120 -16.36 -6.51 29.73
CA ALA A 120 -14.93 -6.82 29.65
C ALA A 120 -14.65 -8.05 28.77
N GLU A 121 -15.43 -9.13 28.94
CA GLU A 121 -15.37 -10.32 28.09
C GLU A 121 -15.62 -9.98 26.61
N LEU A 122 -16.63 -9.16 26.31
CA LEU A 122 -16.94 -8.75 24.94
C LEU A 122 -15.80 -7.89 24.34
N VAL A 123 -15.18 -7.02 25.13
CA VAL A 123 -14.03 -6.23 24.69
C VAL A 123 -12.83 -7.13 24.37
N GLU A 124 -12.59 -8.15 25.19
CA GLU A 124 -11.56 -9.15 24.94
C GLU A 124 -11.86 -9.97 23.69
N GLU A 125 -13.11 -10.43 23.52
CA GLU A 125 -13.57 -11.14 22.33
C GLU A 125 -13.35 -10.29 21.05
N VAL A 126 -13.69 -9.00 21.10
CA VAL A 126 -13.43 -8.06 19.99
C VAL A 126 -11.94 -7.93 19.72
N ALA A 127 -11.09 -7.87 20.73
CA ALA A 127 -9.64 -7.81 20.56
C ALA A 127 -9.10 -9.09 19.88
N ASP A 128 -9.59 -10.25 20.28
CA ASP A 128 -9.20 -11.53 19.71
C ASP A 128 -9.71 -11.72 18.28
N LEU A 129 -10.92 -11.27 17.98
CA LEU A 129 -11.43 -11.23 16.60
C LEU A 129 -10.59 -10.32 15.71
N ARG A 130 -10.13 -9.17 16.23
CA ARG A 130 -9.20 -8.27 15.51
C ARG A 130 -7.87 -8.97 15.23
N LYS A 131 -7.30 -9.69 16.21
CA LYS A 131 -6.08 -10.51 16.02
C LYS A 131 -6.30 -11.59 14.96
N LYS A 132 -7.39 -12.37 15.05
CA LYS A 132 -7.77 -13.40 14.06
C LYS A 132 -7.90 -12.82 12.66
N LEU A 133 -8.55 -11.66 12.52
CA LEU A 133 -8.69 -10.97 11.24
C LEU A 133 -7.34 -10.55 10.66
N SER A 134 -6.44 -10.04 11.50
CA SER A 134 -5.08 -9.66 11.09
C SER A 134 -4.28 -10.88 10.58
N HIS A 135 -4.40 -12.02 11.25
CA HIS A 135 -3.76 -13.28 10.85
C HIS A 135 -4.32 -13.78 9.52
N GLN A 136 -5.64 -13.77 9.36
CA GLN A 136 -6.30 -14.14 8.10
C GLN A 136 -5.89 -13.21 6.94
N ARG A 137 -5.78 -11.90 7.18
CA ARG A 137 -5.29 -10.94 6.16
C ARG A 137 -3.84 -11.24 5.76
N ARG A 138 -2.97 -11.58 6.73
CA ARG A 138 -1.58 -11.97 6.46
C ARG A 138 -1.50 -13.27 5.65
N LEU A 139 -2.26 -14.30 6.05
CA LEU A 139 -2.34 -15.56 5.32
C LEU A 139 -2.84 -15.35 3.89
N LYS A 140 -3.92 -14.58 3.70
CA LYS A 140 -4.44 -14.23 2.37
C LYS A 140 -3.37 -13.58 1.49
N ARG A 141 -2.55 -12.69 2.05
CA ARG A 141 -1.44 -12.06 1.33
C ARG A 141 -0.40 -13.11 0.89
N VAL A 142 0.05 -13.96 1.80
CA VAL A 142 1.02 -15.03 1.49
C VAL A 142 0.48 -15.98 0.42
N PHE A 143 -0.77 -16.46 0.57
CA PHE A 143 -1.39 -17.32 -0.43
C PHE A 143 -1.54 -16.64 -1.79
N SER A 144 -1.88 -15.35 -1.83
CA SER A 144 -1.97 -14.61 -3.10
C SER A 144 -0.62 -14.52 -3.82
N LEU A 145 0.48 -14.39 -3.07
CA LEU A 145 1.83 -14.39 -3.62
C LEU A 145 2.24 -15.78 -4.11
N ALA A 146 1.98 -16.82 -3.30
CA ALA A 146 2.25 -18.21 -3.68
C ALA A 146 1.47 -18.61 -4.95
N LEU A 147 0.22 -18.17 -5.08
CA LEU A 147 -0.61 -18.44 -6.25
C LEU A 147 -0.06 -17.74 -7.51
N ARG A 148 0.47 -16.51 -7.39
CA ARG A 148 1.14 -15.82 -8.50
C ARG A 148 2.42 -16.54 -8.91
N ALA A 149 3.26 -16.93 -7.96
CA ALA A 149 4.49 -17.67 -8.21
C ALA A 149 4.21 -19.02 -8.88
N SER A 150 3.21 -19.76 -8.37
CA SER A 150 2.77 -21.04 -8.94
C SER A 150 2.27 -20.89 -10.37
N LYS A 151 1.43 -19.88 -10.66
CA LYS A 151 0.98 -19.58 -12.03
C LYS A 151 2.14 -19.25 -12.97
N GLN A 152 3.10 -18.45 -12.52
CA GLN A 152 4.28 -18.11 -13.32
C GLN A 152 5.14 -19.34 -13.61
N GLN A 153 5.37 -20.18 -12.59
CA GLN A 153 6.12 -21.43 -12.75
C GLN A 153 5.41 -22.39 -13.70
N ARG A 154 4.08 -22.52 -13.59
CA ARG A 154 3.28 -23.31 -14.52
C ARG A 154 3.44 -22.83 -15.97
N SER A 155 3.31 -21.52 -16.22
CA SER A 155 3.50 -20.97 -17.57
C SER A 155 4.91 -21.21 -18.12
N ARG A 156 5.94 -21.12 -17.27
CA ARG A 156 7.33 -21.45 -17.66
C ARG A 156 7.48 -22.92 -18.03
N SER A 157 6.91 -23.82 -17.22
CA SER A 157 6.93 -25.26 -17.49
C SER A 157 6.16 -25.60 -18.77
N GLU A 158 5.00 -24.98 -19.00
CA GLU A 158 4.21 -25.15 -20.22
C GLU A 158 5.01 -24.70 -21.46
N LYS A 159 5.63 -23.52 -21.43
CA LYS A 159 6.51 -23.05 -22.53
C LYS A 159 7.69 -23.98 -22.78
N ARG A 160 8.32 -24.48 -21.72
CA ARG A 160 9.42 -25.46 -21.84
C ARG A 160 8.92 -26.76 -22.46
N LEU A 161 7.75 -27.24 -22.08
CA LEU A 161 7.12 -28.41 -22.69
C LEU A 161 6.79 -28.16 -24.16
N GLU A 162 6.30 -26.98 -24.55
CA GLU A 162 6.08 -26.62 -25.96
C GLU A 162 7.38 -26.66 -26.76
N GLN A 163 8.47 -26.10 -26.22
CA GLN A 163 9.80 -26.16 -26.85
C GLN A 163 10.32 -27.60 -26.99
N LEU A 164 10.15 -28.43 -25.95
CA LEU A 164 10.53 -29.84 -26.00
C LEU A 164 9.61 -30.65 -26.92
N ARG A 165 8.33 -30.33 -27.02
CA ARG A 165 7.40 -30.93 -27.99
C ARG A 165 7.81 -30.64 -29.43
N ALA A 166 8.38 -29.46 -29.69
CA ALA A 166 8.93 -29.12 -31.01
C ALA A 166 10.20 -29.92 -31.35
N LEU A 167 10.91 -30.44 -30.34
CA LEU A 167 11.94 -31.47 -30.49
C LEU A 167 11.26 -32.84 -30.62
N ASP A 168 10.55 -33.02 -31.72
CA ASP A 168 9.81 -34.24 -32.01
C ASP A 168 10.71 -35.48 -32.02
N SER A 169 10.12 -36.62 -31.68
CA SER A 169 10.81 -37.90 -31.48
C SER A 169 11.65 -38.33 -32.69
N GLU A 170 11.27 -37.96 -33.90
CA GLU A 170 11.98 -38.29 -35.14
C GLU A 170 13.35 -37.60 -35.25
N LYS A 171 13.46 -36.33 -34.83
CA LYS A 171 14.77 -35.62 -34.80
C LYS A 171 15.68 -36.21 -33.73
N LEU A 172 15.12 -36.64 -32.60
CA LEU A 172 15.89 -37.30 -31.55
C LEU A 172 16.34 -38.71 -31.97
N LYS A 173 15.54 -39.45 -32.74
CA LYS A 173 15.94 -40.74 -33.32
C LYS A 173 17.10 -40.61 -34.30
N THR A 174 17.11 -39.58 -35.16
CA THR A 174 18.24 -39.34 -36.07
C THR A 174 19.50 -38.91 -35.33
N LEU A 175 19.37 -38.03 -34.33
CA LEU A 175 20.48 -37.65 -33.43
C LEU A 175 21.02 -38.85 -32.63
N ALA A 176 20.16 -39.78 -32.19
CA ALA A 176 20.57 -41.00 -31.50
C ALA A 176 21.33 -41.99 -32.39
N ALA A 177 21.19 -41.90 -33.71
CA ALA A 177 21.94 -42.69 -34.69
C ALA A 177 23.31 -42.08 -35.06
N VAL A 178 23.57 -40.81 -34.73
CA VAL A 178 24.85 -40.14 -35.02
C VAL A 178 26.04 -40.78 -34.28
N PRO A 179 25.96 -41.16 -32.99
CA PRO A 179 27.08 -41.77 -32.28
C PRO A 179 27.54 -43.10 -32.90
N SER A 180 26.60 -43.94 -33.36
CA SER A 180 26.97 -45.20 -34.01
C SER A 180 27.60 -44.97 -35.37
N SER A 181 27.14 -43.98 -36.14
CA SER A 181 27.77 -43.55 -37.39
C SER A 181 29.19 -43.00 -37.17
N LEU A 182 29.39 -42.15 -36.15
CA LEU A 182 30.70 -41.61 -35.81
C LEU A 182 31.66 -42.69 -35.33
N ASN A 183 31.18 -43.64 -34.52
CA ASN A 183 31.98 -44.78 -34.09
C ASN A 183 32.34 -45.69 -35.27
N ALA A 184 31.42 -45.93 -36.21
CA ALA A 184 31.69 -46.69 -37.43
C ALA A 184 32.75 -45.99 -38.30
N MET A 185 32.65 -44.66 -38.47
CA MET A 185 33.62 -43.87 -39.21
C MET A 185 34.98 -43.78 -38.50
N HIS A 186 35.00 -43.66 -37.17
CA HIS A 186 36.23 -43.71 -36.39
C HIS A 186 36.91 -45.07 -36.59
N ASN A 187 36.15 -46.17 -36.51
CA ASN A 187 36.67 -47.51 -36.72
C ASN A 187 37.18 -47.73 -38.16
N THR A 188 36.52 -47.16 -39.17
CA THR A 188 37.04 -47.25 -40.55
C THR A 188 38.31 -46.43 -40.72
N VAL A 189 38.41 -45.24 -40.13
CA VAL A 189 39.62 -44.41 -40.18
C VAL A 189 40.77 -45.04 -39.40
N SER A 190 40.50 -45.61 -38.24
CA SER A 190 41.53 -46.29 -37.43
C SER A 190 42.02 -47.59 -38.06
N ASN A 191 41.22 -48.21 -38.93
CA ASN A 191 41.56 -49.43 -39.66
C ASN A 191 42.12 -49.16 -41.07
N LEU A 192 42.28 -47.89 -41.48
CA LEU A 192 42.97 -47.57 -42.73
C LEU A 192 44.47 -47.89 -42.60
N PRO A 193 45.10 -48.47 -43.63
CA PRO A 193 46.54 -48.67 -43.65
C PRO A 193 47.27 -47.33 -43.49
N PRO A 194 48.42 -47.28 -42.78
CA PRO A 194 49.22 -46.07 -42.70
C PRO A 194 49.60 -45.62 -44.11
N LEU A 195 49.43 -44.32 -44.39
CA LEU A 195 49.76 -43.72 -45.69
C LEU A 195 51.24 -43.95 -45.99
N ASP A 196 51.53 -44.69 -47.05
CA ASP A 196 52.88 -44.94 -47.54
C ASP A 196 53.47 -43.61 -48.07
N PRO A 197 54.53 -43.06 -47.46
CA PRO A 197 55.06 -41.72 -47.78
C PRO A 197 55.56 -41.58 -49.24
N THR A 198 55.69 -42.70 -49.96
CA THR A 198 56.14 -42.74 -51.36
C THR A 198 55.04 -42.40 -52.38
N LEU A 199 53.77 -42.56 -52.02
CA LEU A 199 52.62 -42.21 -52.88
C LEU A 199 52.22 -40.72 -52.78
N VAL A 200 52.60 -40.04 -51.70
CA VAL A 200 52.35 -38.59 -51.52
C VAL A 200 53.34 -37.75 -52.34
N ALA A 201 54.55 -38.27 -52.59
CA ALA A 201 55.59 -37.59 -53.37
C ALA A 201 55.42 -37.71 -54.90
N THR A 202 54.52 -38.57 -55.38
CA THR A 202 54.29 -38.83 -56.82
C THR A 202 53.01 -38.22 -57.38
N LEU A 203 52.27 -37.46 -56.57
CA LEU A 203 51.10 -36.71 -57.03
C LEU A 203 51.56 -35.48 -57.84
N PRO A 204 51.00 -35.23 -59.03
CA PRO A 204 51.39 -34.09 -59.86
C PRO A 204 51.14 -32.79 -59.10
N SER A 205 52.20 -32.03 -58.87
CA SER A 205 52.12 -30.61 -58.48
C SER A 205 51.34 -29.87 -59.56
N GLY A 206 50.16 -29.37 -59.20
CA GLY A 206 49.25 -28.65 -60.08
C GLY A 206 49.86 -27.37 -60.67
N GLU A 207 49.25 -26.92 -61.76
CA GLU A 207 49.66 -25.79 -62.60
C GLU A 207 49.97 -24.51 -61.80
N PRO A 208 51.05 -23.77 -62.14
CA PRO A 208 51.38 -22.53 -61.46
C PRO A 208 50.31 -21.46 -61.76
N GLY A 209 49.53 -21.07 -60.74
CA GLY A 209 48.60 -19.93 -60.82
C GLY A 209 47.25 -20.08 -60.12
N LYS A 210 46.88 -21.28 -59.61
CA LYS A 210 45.69 -21.48 -58.77
C LYS A 210 46.08 -21.87 -57.34
N PRO A 211 45.36 -21.40 -56.31
CA PRO A 211 45.72 -21.69 -54.93
C PRO A 211 45.59 -23.19 -54.62
N ASP A 212 46.58 -23.74 -53.93
CA ASP A 212 46.81 -25.19 -53.75
C ASP A 212 45.62 -25.98 -53.17
N TRP A 213 44.71 -25.31 -52.47
CA TRP A 213 43.52 -25.93 -51.87
C TRP A 213 42.38 -26.21 -52.87
N GLU A 214 42.41 -25.61 -54.07
CA GLU A 214 41.42 -25.87 -55.14
C GLU A 214 41.87 -26.98 -56.09
N THR A 215 43.18 -27.26 -56.18
CA THR A 215 43.76 -28.17 -57.19
C THR A 215 44.08 -29.56 -56.64
N SER A 216 44.19 -29.73 -55.33
CA SER A 216 44.42 -31.05 -54.72
C SER A 216 43.76 -31.22 -53.35
N LYS A 217 43.31 -32.44 -53.05
CA LYS A 217 42.77 -32.83 -51.73
C LYS A 217 43.80 -32.62 -50.59
N ALA A 218 45.09 -32.79 -50.89
CA ALA A 218 46.18 -32.56 -49.96
C ALA A 218 46.35 -31.06 -49.64
N GLY A 219 46.19 -30.18 -50.63
CA GLY A 219 46.20 -28.75 -50.42
C GLY A 219 45.01 -28.26 -49.59
N TYR A 220 43.81 -28.84 -49.79
CA TYR A 220 42.65 -28.55 -48.93
C TYR A 220 42.89 -28.94 -47.47
N LEU A 221 43.50 -30.11 -47.22
CA LEU A 221 43.85 -30.55 -45.87
C LEU A 221 44.91 -29.63 -45.22
N LYS A 222 45.92 -29.19 -45.99
CA LYS A 222 46.93 -28.23 -45.50
C LYS A 222 46.30 -26.86 -45.17
N TRP A 223 45.36 -26.40 -45.98
CA TRP A 223 44.60 -25.17 -45.72
C TRP A 223 43.68 -25.32 -44.50
N ALA A 224 42.90 -26.40 -44.40
CA ALA A 224 41.95 -26.63 -43.32
C ALA A 224 42.65 -26.79 -41.96
N THR A 225 43.77 -27.52 -41.91
CA THR A 225 44.61 -27.61 -40.71
C THR A 225 45.21 -26.25 -40.34
N GLY A 226 45.67 -25.46 -41.33
CA GLY A 226 46.13 -24.09 -41.12
C GLY A 226 45.05 -23.16 -40.54
N GLN A 227 43.81 -23.30 -40.98
CA GLN A 227 42.66 -22.53 -40.50
C GLN A 227 42.25 -22.93 -39.07
N LEU A 228 42.36 -24.22 -38.73
CA LEU A 228 42.14 -24.71 -37.37
C LEU A 228 43.22 -24.22 -36.40
N LEU A 229 44.48 -24.27 -36.82
CA LEU A 229 45.61 -23.74 -36.04
C LEU A 229 45.55 -22.22 -35.87
N SER A 230 45.08 -21.47 -36.88
CA SER A 230 44.89 -20.02 -36.76
C SER A 230 43.73 -19.70 -35.82
N ARG A 231 42.62 -20.46 -35.85
CA ARG A 231 41.51 -20.30 -34.91
C ARG A 231 41.89 -20.65 -33.46
N ALA A 232 42.66 -21.72 -33.27
CA ALA A 232 43.18 -22.10 -31.95
C ALA A 232 44.14 -21.03 -31.38
N ARG A 233 44.98 -20.40 -32.23
CA ARG A 233 45.81 -19.26 -31.82
C ARG A 233 45.01 -18.00 -31.49
N VAL A 234 43.84 -17.80 -32.12
CA VAL A 234 42.94 -16.69 -31.79
C VAL A 234 42.21 -16.93 -30.47
N GLU A 235 41.88 -18.18 -30.12
CA GLU A 235 41.31 -18.54 -28.82
C GLU A 235 42.30 -18.43 -27.64
N ASP A 236 43.60 -18.58 -27.89
CA ASP A 236 44.66 -18.44 -26.86
C ASP A 236 45.19 -16.98 -26.72
N GLY A 237 44.73 -16.06 -27.58
CA GLY A 237 45.28 -14.70 -27.72
C GLY A 237 44.34 -13.54 -27.37
N GLY A 238 43.08 -13.76 -27.00
CA GLY A 238 42.18 -12.65 -26.66
C GLY A 238 40.82 -13.05 -26.13
N GLN A 239 40.49 -12.53 -24.93
CA GLN A 239 39.15 -12.49 -24.31
C GLN A 239 38.49 -13.83 -23.96
N GLY A 240 38.94 -14.46 -22.86
CA GLY A 240 38.31 -15.67 -22.30
C GLY A 240 38.17 -15.73 -20.78
N SER A 241 38.50 -14.67 -20.03
CA SER A 241 38.51 -14.70 -18.55
C SER A 241 37.20 -14.27 -17.87
N SER A 242 36.22 -13.72 -18.61
CA SER A 242 35.02 -13.11 -17.97
C SER A 242 34.01 -14.15 -17.47
N ALA A 243 33.83 -15.26 -18.18
CA ALA A 243 32.74 -16.19 -17.88
C ALA A 243 33.02 -17.08 -16.65
N VAL A 244 34.29 -17.45 -16.44
CA VAL A 244 34.69 -18.26 -15.28
C VAL A 244 34.72 -17.40 -14.01
N ASP A 245 35.13 -16.13 -14.11
CA ASP A 245 35.13 -15.19 -12.99
C ASP A 245 33.69 -14.81 -12.57
N GLU A 246 32.77 -14.77 -13.52
CA GLU A 246 31.32 -14.61 -13.29
C GLU A 246 30.70 -15.87 -12.66
N MET A 247 31.17 -17.08 -13.04
CA MET A 247 30.75 -18.33 -12.41
C MET A 247 31.28 -18.46 -10.96
N VAL A 248 32.48 -17.98 -10.68
CA VAL A 248 33.07 -17.93 -9.33
C VAL A 248 32.34 -16.91 -8.44
N ARG A 249 31.93 -15.76 -8.99
CA ARG A 249 31.03 -14.81 -8.30
C ARG A 249 29.65 -15.41 -8.01
N ASN A 250 29.06 -16.13 -8.97
CA ASN A 250 27.79 -16.80 -8.77
C ASN A 250 27.89 -17.95 -7.73
N MET A 251 29.05 -18.62 -7.64
CA MET A 251 29.33 -19.57 -6.55
C MET A 251 29.49 -18.90 -5.17
N ALA A 252 30.02 -17.69 -5.11
CA ALA A 252 30.07 -16.91 -3.87
C ALA A 252 28.67 -16.47 -3.40
N GLU A 253 27.76 -16.16 -4.33
CA GLU A 253 26.34 -15.90 -4.01
C GLU A 253 25.60 -17.16 -3.55
N ILE A 254 25.98 -18.35 -4.03
CA ILE A 254 25.46 -19.63 -3.52
C ILE A 254 25.90 -19.88 -2.06
N GLY A 255 26.95 -19.21 -1.57
CA GLY A 255 27.27 -19.14 -0.13
C GLY A 255 26.18 -18.49 0.74
N GLN A 256 25.24 -17.74 0.15
CA GLN A 256 24.03 -17.27 0.85
C GLN A 256 22.98 -18.37 1.00
N ALA A 257 23.05 -19.47 0.22
CA ALA A 257 22.13 -20.60 0.39
C ALA A 257 22.35 -21.34 1.72
N ASP A 258 23.59 -21.37 2.23
CA ASP A 258 23.89 -21.84 3.58
C ASP A 258 23.37 -20.88 4.67
N GLN A 259 23.27 -19.57 4.36
CA GLN A 259 22.64 -18.59 5.25
C GLN A 259 21.11 -18.75 5.25
N PHE A 260 20.49 -19.09 4.10
CA PHE A 260 19.08 -19.48 4.05
C PHE A 260 18.83 -20.80 4.77
N ARG A 261 19.74 -21.78 4.68
CA ARG A 261 19.64 -23.04 5.43
C ARG A 261 19.70 -22.81 6.94
N LYS A 262 20.64 -21.98 7.41
CA LYS A 262 20.70 -21.56 8.83
C LYS A 262 19.46 -20.77 9.25
N ALA A 263 18.93 -19.90 8.39
CA ALA A 263 17.69 -19.18 8.69
C ALA A 263 16.47 -20.10 8.79
N VAL A 264 16.39 -21.14 7.93
CA VAL A 264 15.33 -22.16 7.99
C VAL A 264 15.46 -23.02 9.24
N GLU A 265 16.68 -23.42 9.61
CA GLU A 265 16.96 -24.21 10.82
C GLU A 265 16.65 -23.42 12.11
N ILE A 266 16.91 -22.11 12.14
CA ILE A 266 16.48 -21.22 13.23
C ILE A 266 14.94 -21.12 13.29
N THR A 267 14.25 -21.08 12.15
CA THR A 267 12.78 -21.06 12.16
C THR A 267 12.16 -22.40 12.55
N GLU A 268 12.83 -23.52 12.27
CA GLU A 268 12.40 -24.85 12.74
C GLU A 268 12.63 -25.02 14.24
N SER A 269 13.76 -24.55 14.79
CA SER A 269 14.01 -24.60 16.24
C SER A 269 13.06 -23.71 17.04
N VAL A 270 12.67 -22.54 16.50
CA VAL A 270 11.62 -21.70 17.10
C VAL A 270 10.24 -22.38 17.05
N ARG A 271 9.96 -23.15 15.99
CA ARG A 271 8.71 -23.90 15.86
C ARG A 271 8.63 -25.05 16.85
N THR A 272 9.71 -25.80 17.05
CA THR A 272 9.75 -26.89 18.04
C THR A 272 9.71 -26.35 19.46
N GLY A 273 10.37 -25.22 19.74
CA GLY A 273 10.25 -24.54 21.04
C GLY A 273 8.84 -24.07 21.36
N LEU A 274 8.05 -23.67 20.35
CA LEU A 274 6.63 -23.32 20.54
C LEU A 274 5.75 -24.55 20.77
N GLN A 275 6.10 -25.73 20.25
CA GLN A 275 5.38 -26.98 20.53
C GLN A 275 5.66 -27.49 21.95
N ASP A 276 6.88 -27.33 22.47
CA ASP A 276 7.20 -27.70 23.86
C ASP A 276 6.52 -26.78 24.89
N VAL A 277 6.26 -25.52 24.54
CA VAL A 277 5.47 -24.59 25.39
C VAL A 277 3.99 -24.95 25.40
N ASP A 278 3.45 -25.49 24.31
CA ASP A 278 2.06 -25.98 24.24
C ASP A 278 1.88 -27.26 25.08
N VAL A 279 2.87 -28.15 25.13
CA VAL A 279 2.81 -29.40 25.93
C VAL A 279 2.98 -29.14 27.43
N THR A 280 3.68 -28.07 27.82
CA THR A 280 3.88 -27.73 29.25
C THR A 280 2.71 -26.99 29.89
N MET A 281 1.73 -26.54 29.09
CA MET A 281 0.49 -25.91 29.58
C MET A 281 -0.67 -26.90 29.80
N GLU A 282 -0.52 -28.18 29.41
CA GLU A 282 -1.59 -29.20 29.49
C GLU A 282 -1.52 -30.12 30.75
N SER A 283 -0.71 -29.81 31.77
CA SER A 283 -0.81 -30.45 33.10
C SER A 283 -0.38 -29.50 34.21
N PRO A 284 -1.27 -29.07 35.12
CA PRO A 284 -1.81 -29.91 36.22
C PRO A 284 -3.35 -29.80 36.29
N GLU A 285 -4.17 -30.65 36.92
CA GLU A 285 -4.04 -31.45 38.14
C GLU A 285 -5.28 -32.39 38.18
N GLU A 286 -5.09 -33.71 38.10
CA GLU A 286 -6.01 -34.70 38.68
C GLU A 286 -5.24 -35.35 39.85
N ALA A 287 -5.47 -34.85 41.06
CA ALA A 287 -5.32 -35.54 42.35
C ALA A 287 -5.88 -34.67 43.48
#